data_AF-A0A5C4RQJ4-F1
#
_entry.id   AF-A0A5C4RQJ4-F1
#
_cell.length_a   1.000
_cell.length_b   1.000
_cell.length_c   1.000
_cell.angle_alpha   90.00
_cell.angle_beta   90.00
_cell.angle_gamma   90.00
#
_symmetry.space_group_name_H-M   'P 1'
#
loop_
_entity.id
_entity.type
_entity.pdbx_description
1 polymer ?
#
loop_
_entity_poly.entity_id
_entity_poly.type
_entity_poly.pdbx_seq_one_letter_code
_entity_poly.pdbx_strand_id
1 'polypeptide(L)'
;MTDLDDTTDPKLDALLRRRFPGAVADDGFSTRVMRALPPRRQPLPWLLPVAAVVGTLLAWLALMPSPVWQQAAQEWLQGNLGAATAGIGLLMLAVTLASCAWSLDEG
;
A
#
# COMPACT_ATOMS: atom_id res chain seq x y z
N MET A 1 -15.56 -8.70 4.21
CA MET A 1 -14.15 -9.12 4.36
C MET A 1 -14.07 -10.47 3.70
N THR A 2 -13.97 -10.45 2.38
CA THR A 2 -14.02 -11.63 1.52
C THR A 2 -12.76 -11.55 0.68
N ASP A 3 -11.75 -12.24 1.17
CA ASP A 3 -10.49 -12.46 0.48
C ASP A 3 -10.80 -13.44 -0.66
N LEU A 4 -10.82 -12.93 -1.88
CA LEU A 4 -11.19 -13.66 -3.11
C LEU A 4 -9.96 -13.83 -4.00
N ASP A 5 -8.77 -13.96 -3.41
CA ASP A 5 -7.53 -14.28 -4.13
C ASP A 5 -7.14 -15.77 -3.97
N ASP A 6 -8.15 -16.65 -3.97
CA ASP A 6 -7.99 -18.11 -3.94
C ASP A 6 -7.31 -18.66 -5.21
N THR A 7 -7.17 -17.83 -6.26
CA THR A 7 -6.47 -18.18 -7.51
C THR A 7 -4.96 -18.27 -7.38
N THR A 8 -4.40 -17.78 -6.27
CA THR A 8 -2.95 -17.74 -6.03
C THR A 8 -2.51 -18.73 -4.93
N ASP A 9 -3.37 -19.67 -4.52
CA ASP A 9 -3.01 -20.70 -3.52
C ASP A 9 -1.97 -21.68 -4.11
N PRO A 10 -0.72 -21.68 -3.60
CA PRO A 10 0.34 -22.57 -4.10
C PRO A 10 0.02 -24.05 -3.87
N LYS A 11 -0.84 -24.40 -2.91
CA LYS A 11 -1.25 -25.80 -2.68
C LYS A 11 -2.20 -26.30 -3.77
N LEU A 12 -3.09 -25.43 -4.25
CA LEU A 12 -4.02 -25.77 -5.33
C LEU A 12 -3.26 -25.95 -6.66
N ASP A 13 -2.31 -25.06 -6.96
CA ASP A 13 -1.45 -25.17 -8.14
C ASP A 13 -0.64 -26.49 -8.13
N ALA A 14 -0.09 -26.87 -6.96
CA ALA A 14 0.63 -28.13 -6.81
C ALA A 14 -0.25 -29.36 -7.08
N LEU A 15 -1.51 -29.36 -6.64
CA LEU A 15 -2.46 -30.44 -6.89
C LEU A 15 -2.87 -30.52 -8.37
N LEU A 16 -3.09 -29.37 -9.02
CA LEU A 16 -3.45 -29.29 -10.43
C LEU A 16 -2.30 -29.79 -11.32
N ARG A 17 -1.07 -29.34 -11.08
CA ARG A 17 0.11 -29.79 -11.84
C ARG A 17 0.41 -31.26 -11.65
N ARG A 18 0.11 -31.82 -10.47
CA ARG A 18 0.26 -33.26 -10.21
C ARG A 18 -0.70 -34.10 -11.04
N ARG A 19 -1.92 -33.61 -11.30
CA ARG A 19 -2.96 -34.36 -12.03
C ARG A 19 -2.92 -34.12 -13.53
N PHE A 20 -2.50 -32.93 -13.96
CA PHE A 20 -2.39 -32.52 -15.36
C PHE A 20 -0.94 -32.12 -15.67
N PRO A 21 -0.05 -33.10 -15.91
CA PRO A 21 1.34 -32.80 -16.25
C PRO A 21 1.41 -32.25 -17.68
N GLY A 22 1.81 -30.99 -17.81
CA GLY A 22 2.12 -30.36 -19.10
C GLY A 22 1.16 -29.23 -19.50
N ALA A 23 1.53 -28.52 -20.57
CA ALA A 23 0.69 -27.48 -21.13
C ALA A 23 -0.59 -28.09 -21.72
N VAL A 24 -1.74 -27.53 -21.36
CA VAL A 24 -3.03 -27.89 -21.96
C VAL A 24 -3.00 -27.51 -23.44
N ALA A 25 -3.32 -28.44 -24.32
CA ALA A 25 -3.47 -28.14 -25.74
C ALA A 25 -4.61 -27.14 -25.93
N ASP A 26 -4.27 -25.91 -26.32
CA ASP A 26 -5.21 -24.80 -26.43
C ASP A 26 -5.40 -24.32 -27.88
N ASP A 27 -4.77 -24.97 -28.85
CA ASP A 27 -4.78 -24.61 -30.29
C ASP A 27 -4.54 -23.12 -30.56
N GLY A 28 -3.73 -22.49 -29.70
CA GLY A 28 -3.42 -21.06 -29.76
C GLY A 28 -4.59 -20.15 -29.37
N PHE A 29 -5.65 -20.68 -28.75
CA PHE A 29 -6.77 -19.92 -28.22
C PHE A 29 -6.29 -18.86 -27.22
N SER A 30 -5.47 -19.25 -26.23
CA SER A 30 -4.95 -18.29 -25.24
C SER A 30 -4.11 -17.22 -25.90
N THR A 31 -3.31 -17.58 -26.91
CA THR A 31 -2.51 -16.61 -27.69
C THR A 31 -3.40 -15.60 -28.43
N ARG A 32 -4.50 -16.04 -29.05
CA ARG A 32 -5.44 -15.16 -29.75
C ARG A 32 -6.18 -14.24 -28.76
N VAL A 33 -6.63 -14.78 -27.62
CA VAL A 33 -7.27 -13.99 -26.56
C VAL A 33 -6.31 -12.96 -25.98
N MET A 34 -5.08 -13.35 -25.65
CA MET A 34 -4.04 -12.45 -25.13
C MET A 34 -3.68 -11.32 -26.08
N ARG A 35 -3.72 -11.53 -27.41
CA ARG A 35 -3.53 -10.46 -28.40
C ARG A 35 -4.75 -9.56 -28.58
N ALA A 36 -5.95 -10.07 -28.31
CA ALA A 36 -7.20 -9.32 -28.44
C ALA A 36 -7.51 -8.47 -27.19
N LEU A 37 -6.83 -8.73 -26.06
CA LEU A 37 -6.98 -7.95 -24.85
C LEU A 37 -6.45 -6.51 -25.07
N PRO A 38 -7.19 -5.48 -24.61
CA PRO A 38 -6.70 -4.11 -24.66
C PRO A 38 -5.39 -3.99 -23.87
N PRO A 39 -4.48 -3.10 -24.28
CA PRO A 39 -3.23 -2.89 -23.57
C PRO A 39 -3.51 -2.59 -22.11
N ARG A 40 -3.01 -3.46 -21.22
CA ARG A 40 -3.14 -3.30 -19.77
C ARG A 40 -2.56 -1.94 -19.43
N ARG A 41 -3.33 -1.08 -18.75
CA ARG A 41 -2.82 0.20 -18.25
C ARG A 41 -1.65 -0.13 -17.33
N GLN A 42 -0.45 0.21 -17.78
CA GLN A 42 0.74 -0.01 -16.97
C GLN A 42 0.59 0.85 -15.72
N PRO A 43 0.79 0.29 -14.52
CA PRO A 43 0.80 1.10 -13.32
C PRO A 43 1.89 2.16 -13.50
N LEU A 44 1.52 3.44 -13.48
CA LEU A 44 2.49 4.52 -13.54
C LEU A 44 3.30 4.47 -12.23
N PRO A 45 4.61 4.13 -12.27
CA PRO A 45 5.39 3.95 -11.06
C PRO A 45 5.52 5.25 -10.25
N TRP A 46 5.29 6.40 -10.88
CA TRP A 46 5.33 7.69 -10.24
C TRP A 46 4.02 8.10 -9.54
N LEU A 47 2.93 7.36 -9.77
CA LEU A 47 1.63 7.69 -9.20
C LEU A 47 1.58 7.42 -7.68
N LEU A 48 2.30 6.40 -7.22
CA LEU A 48 2.47 6.07 -5.80
C LEU A 48 3.20 7.17 -5.01
N PRO A 49 4.43 7.61 -5.40
CA PRO A 49 5.10 8.68 -4.67
C PRO A 49 4.34 10.00 -4.75
N VAL A 50 3.68 10.30 -5.87
CA VAL A 50 2.84 11.51 -5.99
C VAL A 50 1.64 11.46 -5.06
N ALA A 51 0.93 10.32 -4.99
CA ALA A 51 -0.19 10.16 -4.07
C ALA A 51 0.25 10.30 -2.61
N ALA A 52 1.43 9.77 -2.25
CA ALA A 52 2.00 9.91 -0.91
C ALA A 52 2.31 11.38 -0.56
N VAL A 53 2.93 12.12 -1.48
CA VAL A 53 3.25 13.55 -1.28
C VAL A 53 1.96 14.37 -1.14
N VAL A 54 0.99 14.15 -2.03
CA VAL A 54 -0.30 14.87 -2.00
C VAL A 54 -1.10 14.56 -0.74
N GLY A 55 -1.15 13.28 -0.33
CA GLY A 55 -1.79 12.85 0.91
C GLY A 55 -1.15 13.47 2.14
N THR A 56 0.17 13.55 2.17
CA THR A 56 0.94 14.19 3.27
C THR A 56 0.64 15.69 3.35
N LEU A 57 0.63 16.39 2.20
CA LEU A 57 0.29 17.81 2.13
C LEU A 57 -1.14 18.09 2.60
N LEU A 58 -2.10 17.28 2.17
CA LEU A 58 -3.49 17.39 2.60
C LEU A 58 -3.66 17.12 4.09
N ALA A 59 -3.00 16.08 4.61
CA ALA A 59 -3.00 15.79 6.04
C ALA A 59 -2.40 16.94 6.86
N TRP A 60 -1.29 17.54 6.39
CA TRP A 60 -0.67 18.69 7.03
C TRP A 60 -1.59 19.92 7.06
N LEU A 61 -2.20 20.24 5.91
CA LEU A 61 -3.16 21.35 5.80
C LEU A 61 -4.38 21.14 6.70
N ALA A 62 -4.88 19.90 6.80
CA ALA A 62 -5.99 19.56 7.69
C ALA A 62 -5.61 19.62 9.18
N LEU A 63 -4.35 19.37 9.52
CA LEU A 63 -3.85 19.41 10.90
C LEU A 63 -3.60 20.84 11.39
N MET A 64 -3.27 21.77 10.48
CA MET A 64 -2.93 23.16 10.79
C MET A 64 -3.99 23.93 11.61
N PRO A 65 -5.31 23.84 11.30
CA PRO A 65 -6.35 24.49 12.09
C PRO A 65 -6.77 23.69 13.34
N SER A 66 -6.17 22.52 13.59
CA SER A 66 -6.59 21.66 14.70
C SER A 66 -6.13 22.23 16.06
N PRO A 67 -6.96 22.10 17.12
CA PRO A 67 -6.58 22.52 18.47
C PRO A 67 -5.40 21.70 19.02
N VAL A 68 -5.20 20.48 18.51
CA VAL A 68 -4.09 19.59 18.85
C VAL A 68 -2.76 20.18 18.39
N TRP A 69 -2.70 20.79 17.20
CA TRP A 69 -1.49 21.47 16.71
C TRP A 69 -1.13 22.70 17.55
N GLN A 70 -2.14 23.47 17.96
CA GLN A 70 -1.94 24.64 18.83
C GLN A 70 -1.44 24.23 20.23
N GLN A 71 -2.01 23.16 20.79
CA GLN A 71 -1.57 22.59 22.07
C GLN A 71 -0.15 22.04 21.98
N ALA A 72 0.19 21.29 20.93
CA ALA A 72 1.55 20.80 20.73
C ALA A 72 2.58 21.93 20.57
N ALA A 73 2.23 23.01 19.85
CA ALA A 73 3.09 24.18 19.72
C ALA A 73 3.30 24.90 21.07
N GLN A 74 2.24 25.01 21.88
CA GLN A 74 2.31 25.59 23.23
C GLN A 74 3.12 24.72 24.19
N GLU A 75 2.92 23.41 24.18
CA GLU A 75 3.70 22.42 24.95
C GLU A 75 5.19 22.52 24.60
N TRP A 76 5.50 22.61 23.30
CA TRP A 76 6.87 22.75 22.81
C TRP A 76 7.52 24.08 23.23
N LEU A 77 6.79 25.20 23.15
CA LEU A 77 7.25 26.52 23.62
C LEU A 77 7.48 26.56 25.13
N GLN A 78 6.73 25.77 25.91
CA GLN A 78 6.89 25.64 27.35
C GLN A 78 7.97 24.63 27.75
N GLY A 79 8.60 23.95 26.78
CA GLY A 79 9.60 22.90 27.03
C GLY A 79 9.02 21.67 27.74
N ASN A 80 7.70 21.48 27.68
CA ASN A 80 7.02 20.40 28.37
C ASN A 80 6.53 19.35 27.37
N LEU A 81 6.85 18.08 27.60
CA LEU A 81 6.37 16.97 26.79
C LEU A 81 4.99 16.55 27.29
N GLY A 82 3.95 17.19 26.77
CA GLY A 82 2.57 16.85 27.08
C GLY A 82 1.99 15.75 26.18
N ALA A 83 0.69 15.49 26.35
CA ALA A 83 0.00 14.41 25.66
C ALA A 83 -0.08 14.63 24.14
N ALA A 84 -0.12 15.90 23.68
CA ALA A 84 -0.20 16.23 22.27
C ALA A 84 1.13 15.95 21.55
N THR A 85 2.26 16.34 22.14
CA THR A 85 3.60 16.01 21.62
C THR A 85 3.87 14.51 21.62
N ALA A 86 3.47 13.79 22.67
CA ALA A 86 3.54 12.32 22.72
C ALA A 86 2.69 11.66 21.62
N GLY A 87 1.47 12.16 21.39
CA GLY A 87 0.58 11.67 20.34
C GLY A 87 1.15 11.85 18.94
N ILE A 88 1.73 13.02 18.65
CA ILE A 88 2.41 13.29 17.37
C ILE A 88 3.63 12.37 17.19
N GLY A 89 4.42 12.17 18.25
CA GLY A 89 5.56 11.25 18.23
C GLY A 89 5.15 9.80 17.94
N LEU A 90 4.07 9.32 18.57
CA LEU A 90 3.51 7.99 18.31
C LEU A 90 3.08 7.85 16.84
N LEU A 91 2.43 8.88 16.29
CA LEU A 91 1.94 8.88 14.92
C LEU A 91 3.10 8.86 13.91
N MET A 92 4.14 9.66 14.15
CA MET A 92 5.39 9.62 13.38
C MET A 92 6.04 8.23 13.40
N LEU A 93 6.10 7.61 14.58
CA LEU A 93 6.68 6.26 14.74
C LEU A 93 5.85 5.21 13.99
N ALA A 94 4.53 5.28 14.06
CA ALA A 94 3.62 4.40 13.32
C ALA A 94 3.79 4.54 11.80
N VAL A 95 3.89 5.76 11.29
CA VAL A 95 4.15 6.02 9.86
C VAL A 95 5.50 5.47 9.44
N THR A 96 6.53 5.63 10.26
CA THR A 96 7.88 5.13 9.97
C THR A 96 7.89 3.60 9.91
N LEU A 97 7.25 2.93 10.87
CA LEU A 97 7.11 1.48 10.87
C LEU A 97 6.33 0.97 9.66
N ALA A 98 5.24 1.65 9.31
CA ALA A 98 4.46 1.31 8.12
C ALA A 98 5.30 1.45 6.84
N SER A 99 6.09 2.52 6.70
CA SER A 99 7.02 2.67 5.58
C SER A 99 8.12 1.61 5.54
N CYS A 100 8.67 1.22 6.69
CA CYS A 100 9.65 0.13 6.75
C CYS A 100 9.04 -1.22 6.36
N ALA A 101 7.82 -1.52 6.83
CA ALA A 101 7.10 -2.74 6.48
C ALA A 101 6.81 -2.80 4.98
N TRP A 102 6.38 -1.68 4.39
CA TRP A 102 6.11 -1.57 2.97
C TRP A 102 7.39 -1.73 2.13
N SER A 103 8.49 -1.08 2.54
CA SER A 103 9.79 -1.23 1.87
C SER A 103 10.36 -2.65 1.92
N LEU A 104 9.96 -3.46 2.90
CA LEU A 104 10.37 -4.87 3.00
C LEU A 104 9.51 -5.79 2.14
N ASP A 105 8.27 -5.39 1.81
CA ASP A 105 7.34 -6.16 0.99
C ASP A 105 7.62 -5.95 -0.52
N GLU A 106 8.05 -4.75 -0.90
CA GLU A 106 8.49 -4.43 -2.26
C GLU A 106 9.94 -4.87 -2.60
N GLY A 107 10.73 -5.31 -1.61
CA GLY A 107 12.18 -5.56 -1.69
C GLY A 107 12.61 -7.00 -2.00
#